data_AF-A0A6G0HF57-F1
#
_entry.id   AF-A0A6G0HF57-F1
#
_cell.length_a   1.000
_cell.length_b   1.000
_cell.length_c   1.000
_cell.angle_alpha   90.00
_cell.angle_beta   90.00
_cell.angle_gamma   90.00
#
_symmetry.space_group_name_H-M   'P 1'
#
loop_
_entity.id
_entity.type
_entity.pdbx_description
1 polymer ?
#
loop_
_entity_poly.entity_id
_entity_poly.type
_entity_poly.pdbx_seq_one_letter_code
_entity_poly.pdbx_strand_id
1 'polypeptide(L)'
;MQSPKVANDGDDGNFNDDEKIDEERLTDELVNLKVQEVRALYKQCGLDDKGSKVDLVMRLSDKMSSRVTYNKVFEKVWGASGGWAVITCPCGVVYSLKFNLRAESPRDSLDLLLSWKHFPNISVYDYARRLALHANRRQPGLFAPFQGRLLNPTPENIKQASEGKVHVSMPWLKNCKVPD
;
A
#
# COMPACT_ATOMS: atom_id res chain seq x y z
N MET A 1 27.55 -20.41 -42.12
CA MET A 1 26.15 -19.96 -42.32
C MET A 1 26.02 -18.57 -41.72
N GLN A 2 25.35 -17.69 -42.45
CA GLN A 2 25.31 -16.23 -42.29
C GLN A 2 24.71 -15.75 -40.96
N SER A 3 25.26 -14.66 -40.43
CA SER A 3 24.60 -13.74 -39.50
C SER A 3 23.40 -13.05 -40.17
N PRO A 4 22.48 -12.49 -39.35
CA PRO A 4 21.92 -11.18 -39.68
C PRO A 4 22.32 -10.11 -38.65
N LYS A 5 22.54 -8.90 -39.18
CA LYS A 5 22.81 -7.63 -38.48
C LYS A 5 21.50 -6.95 -38.04
N VAL A 6 21.53 -6.45 -36.80
CA VAL A 6 21.12 -5.14 -36.25
C VAL A 6 19.91 -4.41 -36.86
N ALA A 7 18.99 -4.00 -35.98
CA ALA A 7 18.46 -2.63 -35.97
C ALA A 7 18.47 -2.09 -34.53
N ASN A 8 19.02 -0.90 -34.38
CA ASN A 8 19.13 -0.06 -33.19
C ASN A 8 17.82 0.72 -32.99
N ASP A 9 17.72 1.47 -31.88
CA ASP A 9 16.75 2.54 -31.52
C ASP A 9 16.05 2.20 -30.19
N GLY A 10 16.13 2.96 -29.10
CA GLY A 10 16.64 4.31 -28.92
C GLY A 10 16.79 4.67 -27.43
N ASP A 11 17.17 5.94 -27.30
CA ASP A 11 17.60 6.76 -26.17
C ASP A 11 16.56 6.97 -25.04
N ASP A 12 17.03 7.69 -24.02
CA ASP A 12 16.30 8.53 -23.07
C ASP A 12 15.99 7.96 -21.69
N GLY A 13 16.83 8.36 -20.74
CA GLY A 13 16.54 8.25 -19.32
C GLY A 13 15.41 9.19 -18.88
N ASN A 14 14.80 8.89 -17.73
CA ASN A 14 14.49 9.93 -16.76
C ASN A 14 14.25 9.34 -15.36
N PHE A 15 15.07 9.81 -14.42
CA PHE A 15 14.70 10.02 -13.03
C PHE A 15 13.49 10.98 -12.97
N ASN A 16 12.59 10.85 -11.99
CA ASN A 16 11.75 11.93 -11.44
C ASN A 16 10.99 11.33 -10.24
N ASP A 17 11.26 11.75 -9.00
CA ASP A 17 10.79 12.98 -8.32
C ASP A 17 9.34 12.87 -7.81
N ASP A 18 9.25 12.86 -6.48
CA ASP A 18 8.08 13.01 -5.61
C ASP A 18 7.50 14.44 -5.67
N GLU A 19 6.16 14.59 -5.67
CA GLU A 19 5.46 15.84 -5.30
C GLU A 19 4.09 15.59 -4.64
N LYS A 20 3.82 16.32 -3.55
CA LYS A 20 2.60 16.28 -2.70
C LYS A 20 1.38 16.90 -3.36
N ILE A 21 0.21 16.50 -2.90
CA ILE A 21 -1.06 16.67 -3.58
C ILE A 21 -2.11 17.07 -2.50
N ASP A 22 -2.72 18.27 -2.56
CA ASP A 22 -3.57 18.92 -1.53
C ASP A 22 -4.94 19.42 -2.06
N GLU A 23 -6.05 19.24 -1.32
CA GLU A 23 -7.48 19.23 -1.73
C GLU A 23 -7.92 20.41 -2.63
N GLU A 24 -7.23 21.55 -2.56
CA GLU A 24 -7.35 22.68 -3.50
C GLU A 24 -6.83 22.36 -4.91
N ARG A 25 -5.62 21.79 -5.06
CA ARG A 25 -5.10 21.22 -6.33
C ARG A 25 -6.01 20.06 -6.81
N LEU A 26 -6.73 19.36 -5.91
CA LEU A 26 -7.66 18.27 -6.26
C LEU A 26 -8.85 18.84 -7.01
N THR A 27 -9.35 19.94 -6.46
CA THR A 27 -10.54 20.65 -6.88
C THR A 27 -10.24 21.42 -8.16
N ASP A 28 -9.07 22.04 -8.27
CA ASP A 28 -8.57 22.66 -9.49
C ASP A 28 -8.40 21.65 -10.64
N GLU A 29 -7.86 20.46 -10.37
CA GLU A 29 -7.79 19.41 -11.38
C GLU A 29 -9.16 18.76 -11.69
N LEU A 30 -10.08 18.74 -10.72
CA LEU A 30 -11.48 18.39 -10.94
C LEU A 30 -12.19 19.37 -11.87
N VAL A 31 -11.85 20.66 -11.79
CA VAL A 31 -12.31 21.69 -12.72
C VAL A 31 -11.73 21.47 -14.12
N ASN A 32 -10.55 20.87 -14.24
CA ASN A 32 -9.95 20.51 -15.54
C ASN A 32 -10.56 19.24 -16.18
N LEU A 33 -11.10 18.31 -15.38
CA LEU A 33 -11.79 17.10 -15.90
C LEU A 33 -12.96 17.44 -16.84
N LYS A 34 -13.24 16.61 -17.83
CA LYS A 34 -14.39 16.84 -18.74
C LYS A 34 -15.71 16.70 -17.97
N VAL A 35 -16.75 17.42 -18.39
CA VAL A 35 -18.11 17.34 -17.81
C VAL A 35 -18.59 15.90 -17.62
N GLN A 36 -18.29 15.03 -18.59
CA GLN A 36 -18.70 13.63 -18.55
C GLN A 36 -17.99 12.86 -17.41
N GLU A 37 -16.74 13.18 -17.11
CA GLU A 37 -15.93 12.52 -16.07
C GLU A 37 -16.37 12.93 -14.66
N VAL A 38 -16.70 14.20 -14.48
CA VAL A 38 -17.29 14.69 -13.23
C VAL A 38 -18.63 14.00 -12.98
N ARG A 39 -19.48 13.88 -14.00
CA ARG A 39 -20.76 13.14 -13.92
C ARG A 39 -20.57 11.65 -13.61
N ALA A 40 -19.54 11.03 -14.19
CA ALA A 40 -19.19 9.66 -13.89
C ALA A 40 -18.80 9.48 -12.41
N LEU A 41 -18.06 10.43 -11.82
CA LEU A 41 -17.72 10.41 -10.40
C LEU A 41 -18.94 10.53 -9.48
N TYR A 42 -19.91 11.35 -9.88
CA TYR A 42 -21.18 11.47 -9.18
C TYR A 42 -21.92 10.14 -9.08
N LYS A 43 -22.06 9.42 -10.21
CA LYS A 43 -22.68 8.09 -10.22
C LYS A 43 -21.92 7.10 -9.33
N GLN A 44 -20.58 7.14 -9.32
CA GLN A 44 -19.75 6.28 -8.46
C GLN A 44 -19.88 6.59 -6.96
N CYS A 45 -20.31 7.79 -6.62
CA CYS A 45 -20.60 8.19 -5.24
C CYS A 45 -22.07 7.97 -4.86
N GLY A 46 -22.91 7.47 -5.77
CA GLY A 46 -24.33 7.25 -5.57
C GLY A 46 -25.17 8.53 -5.59
N LEU A 47 -24.70 9.57 -6.28
CA LEU A 47 -25.26 10.92 -6.24
C LEU A 47 -25.90 11.31 -7.59
N ASP A 48 -26.89 12.20 -7.55
CA ASP A 48 -27.54 12.72 -8.75
C ASP A 48 -26.60 13.65 -9.54
N ASP A 49 -26.44 13.38 -10.84
CA ASP A 49 -25.44 14.01 -11.73
C ASP A 49 -26.02 15.17 -12.57
N LYS A 50 -27.18 15.70 -12.19
CA LYS A 50 -27.84 16.84 -12.85
C LYS A 50 -27.28 18.19 -12.38
N GLY A 51 -27.13 19.11 -13.34
CA GLY A 51 -26.62 20.46 -13.13
C GLY A 51 -25.49 20.83 -14.11
N SER A 52 -25.01 22.07 -13.99
CA SER A 52 -23.85 22.54 -14.76
C SER A 52 -22.56 21.91 -14.24
N LYS A 53 -21.48 21.92 -15.04
CA LYS A 53 -20.18 21.38 -14.61
C LYS A 53 -19.73 21.98 -13.28
N VAL A 54 -19.77 23.31 -13.20
CA VAL A 54 -19.29 24.08 -12.04
C VAL A 54 -20.11 23.71 -10.81
N ASP A 55 -21.42 23.57 -11.00
CA ASP A 55 -22.37 23.20 -9.96
C ASP A 55 -22.15 21.76 -9.45
N LEU A 56 -21.76 20.84 -10.34
CA LEU A 56 -21.34 19.50 -9.98
C LEU A 56 -19.99 19.50 -9.26
N VAL A 57 -19.00 20.23 -9.73
CA VAL A 57 -17.68 20.29 -9.07
C VAL A 57 -17.81 20.89 -7.67
N MET A 58 -18.53 22.01 -7.50
CA MET A 58 -18.81 22.63 -6.20
C MET A 58 -19.46 21.66 -5.22
N ARG A 59 -20.51 20.95 -5.65
CA ARG A 59 -21.19 19.94 -4.83
C ARG A 59 -20.35 18.69 -4.55
N LEU A 60 -19.42 18.33 -5.44
CA LEU A 60 -18.54 17.17 -5.27
C LEU A 60 -17.46 17.53 -4.25
N SER A 61 -16.95 18.76 -4.35
CA SER A 61 -16.05 19.41 -3.40
C SER A 61 -16.65 19.46 -2.00
N ASP A 62 -17.90 19.91 -1.86
CA ASP A 62 -18.62 19.88 -0.58
C ASP A 62 -18.71 18.47 0.03
N LYS A 63 -18.72 17.42 -0.80
CA LYS A 63 -18.81 16.00 -0.39
C LYS A 63 -17.48 15.26 -0.26
N MET A 64 -16.36 15.88 -0.61
CA MET A 64 -15.03 15.30 -0.38
C MET A 64 -14.70 15.17 1.11
N SER A 65 -15.48 15.81 1.98
CA SER A 65 -15.50 15.57 3.42
C SER A 65 -15.75 14.10 3.84
N SER A 66 -16.27 13.24 2.96
CA SER A 66 -16.35 11.76 3.14
C SER A 66 -15.08 11.05 2.66
N ARG A 67 -14.41 10.24 3.52
CA ARG A 67 -13.17 9.52 3.17
C ARG A 67 -13.29 8.53 2.00
N VAL A 68 -14.50 7.99 1.76
CA VAL A 68 -14.78 7.13 0.60
C VAL A 68 -14.89 7.96 -0.68
N THR A 69 -15.49 9.14 -0.59
CA THR A 69 -15.63 10.07 -1.71
C THR A 69 -14.29 10.72 -2.01
N TYR A 70 -13.60 11.25 -0.99
CA TYR A 70 -12.25 11.76 -1.06
C TYR A 70 -11.32 10.75 -1.71
N ASN A 71 -11.22 9.51 -1.24
CA ASN A 71 -10.32 8.52 -1.85
C ASN A 71 -10.68 8.23 -3.32
N LYS A 72 -11.96 8.26 -3.70
CA LYS A 72 -12.39 8.12 -5.10
C LYS A 72 -12.03 9.33 -5.94
N VAL A 73 -12.12 10.53 -5.36
CA VAL A 73 -11.80 11.79 -6.04
C VAL A 73 -10.29 11.98 -6.13
N PHE A 74 -9.57 11.77 -5.04
CA PHE A 74 -8.13 11.71 -4.91
C PHE A 74 -7.50 10.62 -5.79
N GLU A 75 -8.09 9.43 -5.90
CA GLU A 75 -7.71 8.45 -6.93
C GLU A 75 -7.97 8.96 -8.34
N LYS A 76 -9.05 9.74 -8.55
CA LYS A 76 -9.41 10.19 -9.88
C LYS A 76 -8.52 11.30 -10.40
N VAL A 77 -8.15 12.22 -9.54
CA VAL A 77 -7.46 13.45 -9.88
C VAL A 77 -5.95 13.30 -9.75
N TRP A 78 -5.48 12.54 -8.75
CA TRP A 78 -4.04 12.43 -8.45
C TRP A 78 -3.54 11.00 -8.29
N GLY A 79 -4.43 10.02 -8.30
CA GLY A 79 -4.02 8.63 -8.31
C GLY A 79 -3.42 8.10 -6.99
N ALA A 80 -3.71 8.72 -5.83
CA ALA A 80 -3.30 8.28 -4.49
C ALA A 80 -1.78 8.37 -4.16
N SER A 81 -1.12 9.55 -4.20
CA SER A 81 0.38 9.66 -4.26
C SER A 81 1.19 9.97 -2.96
N GLY A 82 2.47 9.54 -2.85
CA GLY A 82 3.55 10.00 -1.93
C GLY A 82 3.92 9.18 -0.65
N GLY A 83 5.20 9.22 -0.20
CA GLY A 83 5.71 8.75 1.10
C GLY A 83 7.07 8.01 1.08
N TRP A 84 7.52 7.45 2.21
CA TRP A 84 8.57 6.41 2.20
C TRP A 84 8.26 5.30 3.20
N ALA A 85 8.68 4.08 2.90
CA ALA A 85 8.67 2.95 3.83
C ALA A 85 10.10 2.68 4.31
N VAL A 86 10.28 2.39 5.59
CA VAL A 86 11.60 2.15 6.20
C VAL A 86 11.56 0.92 7.09
N ILE A 87 12.63 0.13 7.08
CA ILE A 87 12.90 -0.89 8.11
C ILE A 87 14.10 -0.44 8.94
N THR A 88 13.93 -0.34 10.25
CA THR A 88 14.97 0.15 11.18
C THR A 88 15.18 -0.78 12.37
N CYS A 89 16.36 -0.72 12.99
CA CYS A 89 16.56 -1.28 14.34
C CYS A 89 15.92 -0.39 15.41
N PRO A 90 15.70 -0.92 16.63
CA PRO A 90 15.34 -0.10 17.80
C PRO A 90 16.36 1.00 18.13
N CYS A 91 17.61 0.84 17.67
CA CYS A 91 18.69 1.81 17.78
C CYS A 91 18.65 2.96 16.76
N GLY A 92 17.72 2.95 15.79
CA GLY A 92 17.58 4.00 14.77
C GLY A 92 18.41 3.81 13.50
N VAL A 93 19.20 2.75 13.38
CA VAL A 93 19.89 2.37 12.13
C VAL A 93 18.85 1.94 11.08
N VAL A 94 18.95 2.53 9.89
CA VAL A 94 18.12 2.20 8.74
C VAL A 94 18.74 1.04 7.98
N TYR A 95 18.00 -0.07 7.87
CA TYR A 95 18.40 -1.23 7.07
C TYR A 95 17.84 -1.18 5.66
N SER A 96 16.69 -0.54 5.45
CA SER A 96 16.08 -0.40 4.13
C SER A 96 15.17 0.80 4.05
N LEU A 97 15.07 1.37 2.84
CA LEU A 97 14.28 2.54 2.51
C LEU A 97 13.64 2.33 1.13
N LYS A 98 12.37 2.71 0.98
CA LYS A 98 11.65 2.76 -0.30
C LYS A 98 10.89 4.08 -0.38
N PHE A 99 11.09 4.83 -1.45
CA PHE A 99 10.28 6.01 -1.76
C PHE A 99 8.97 5.56 -2.42
N ASN A 100 7.86 6.01 -1.88
CA ASN A 100 6.53 5.63 -2.33
C ASN A 100 5.94 6.76 -3.16
N LEU A 101 5.72 6.47 -4.44
CA LEU A 101 4.92 7.35 -5.30
C LEU A 101 3.47 7.41 -4.88
N ARG A 102 3.02 6.55 -3.95
CA ARG A 102 1.65 6.41 -3.45
C ARG A 102 1.58 6.24 -1.96
N ALA A 103 0.41 6.48 -1.38
CA ALA A 103 0.20 6.26 0.04
C ALA A 103 0.73 4.87 0.45
N GLU A 104 1.58 4.85 1.47
CA GLU A 104 2.23 3.63 1.95
C GLU A 104 1.17 2.57 2.24
N SER A 105 1.43 1.37 1.73
CA SER A 105 0.59 0.21 1.92
C SER A 105 1.42 -0.93 2.52
N PRO A 106 0.76 -1.95 3.10
CA PRO A 106 1.44 -3.16 3.55
C PRO A 106 2.25 -3.87 2.46
N ARG A 107 2.01 -3.56 1.17
CA ARG A 107 2.84 -4.07 0.06
C ARG A 107 4.23 -3.45 0.05
N ASP A 108 4.34 -2.17 0.38
CA ASP A 108 5.61 -1.44 0.37
C ASP A 108 6.54 -1.98 1.46
N SER A 109 5.99 -2.24 2.65
CA SER A 109 6.71 -2.93 3.73
C SER A 109 7.11 -4.37 3.36
N LEU A 110 6.26 -5.09 2.64
CA LEU A 110 6.58 -6.43 2.15
C LEU A 110 7.68 -6.43 1.08
N ASP A 111 7.68 -5.44 0.16
CA ASP A 111 8.74 -5.30 -0.85
C ASP A 111 10.10 -5.13 -0.17
N LEU A 112 10.17 -4.30 0.88
CA LEU A 112 11.39 -4.14 1.67
C LEU A 112 11.81 -5.46 2.32
N LEU A 113 10.90 -6.19 2.96
CA LEU A 113 11.22 -7.48 3.60
C LEU A 113 11.72 -8.53 2.61
N LEU A 114 11.16 -8.58 1.41
CA LEU A 114 11.56 -9.52 0.36
C LEU A 114 12.84 -9.11 -0.37
N SER A 115 13.24 -7.84 -0.27
CA SER A 115 14.52 -7.36 -0.81
C SER A 115 15.73 -7.87 -0.03
N TRP A 116 15.52 -8.38 1.20
CA TRP A 116 16.59 -8.87 2.04
C TRP A 116 17.03 -10.26 1.57
N LYS A 117 18.35 -10.47 1.49
CA LYS A 117 18.92 -11.80 1.22
C LYS A 117 18.43 -12.86 2.22
N HIS A 118 18.25 -12.45 3.47
CA HIS A 118 17.74 -13.30 4.54
C HIS A 118 16.47 -12.68 5.10
N PHE A 119 15.35 -13.39 4.97
CA PHE A 119 14.09 -12.95 5.51
C PHE A 119 14.16 -12.95 7.04
N PRO A 120 13.77 -11.85 7.71
CA PRO A 120 13.87 -11.77 9.16
C PRO A 120 12.93 -12.76 9.85
N ASN A 121 13.41 -13.34 10.94
CA ASN A 121 12.63 -14.29 11.74
C ASN A 121 11.45 -13.61 12.44
N ILE A 122 11.61 -12.34 12.79
CA ILE A 122 10.58 -11.49 13.41
C ILE A 122 10.50 -10.18 12.64
N SER A 123 9.28 -9.83 12.23
CA SER A 123 8.95 -8.52 11.70
C SER A 123 7.83 -7.93 12.55
N VAL A 124 8.06 -6.74 13.09
CA VAL A 124 7.04 -6.00 13.83
C VAL A 124 6.43 -4.98 12.87
N TYR A 125 5.12 -5.06 12.66
CA TYR A 125 4.37 -4.15 11.79
C TYR A 125 3.01 -3.89 12.44
N ASP A 126 2.60 -2.62 12.44
CA ASP A 126 1.36 -2.16 13.09
C ASP A 126 0.11 -2.81 12.48
N TYR A 127 0.08 -3.00 11.16
CA TYR A 127 -0.99 -3.70 10.46
C TYR A 127 -0.60 -5.12 10.03
N ALA A 128 0.01 -5.87 10.94
CA ALA A 128 0.54 -7.22 10.72
C ALA A 128 -0.44 -8.16 10.01
N ARG A 129 -1.74 -8.11 10.33
CA ARG A 129 -2.77 -8.94 9.66
C ARG A 129 -2.82 -8.69 8.16
N ARG A 130 -2.85 -7.41 7.74
CA ARG A 130 -2.94 -7.07 6.31
C ARG A 130 -1.63 -7.38 5.62
N LEU A 131 -0.49 -7.11 6.26
CA LEU A 131 0.83 -7.48 5.77
C LEU A 131 0.92 -9.00 5.52
N ALA A 132 0.59 -9.82 6.52
CA ALA A 132 0.61 -11.27 6.40
C ALA A 132 -0.35 -11.79 5.31
N LEU A 133 -1.52 -11.17 5.16
CA LEU A 133 -2.45 -11.48 4.06
C LEU A 133 -1.82 -11.16 2.69
N HIS A 134 -1.23 -9.98 2.53
CA HIS A 134 -0.56 -9.58 1.30
C HIS A 134 0.68 -10.44 1.00
N ALA A 135 1.42 -10.81 2.04
CA ALA A 135 2.59 -11.66 1.96
C ALA A 135 2.26 -13.09 1.53
N ASN A 136 1.30 -13.74 2.19
CA ASN A 136 0.89 -15.09 1.82
C ASN A 136 0.28 -15.16 0.41
N ARG A 137 -0.24 -14.04 -0.12
CA ARG A 137 -0.67 -13.95 -1.53
C ARG A 137 0.49 -13.89 -2.51
N ARG A 138 1.62 -13.30 -2.13
CA ARG A 138 2.82 -13.18 -2.97
C ARG A 138 3.75 -14.38 -2.86
N GLN A 139 4.01 -14.84 -1.64
CA GLN A 139 4.80 -16.01 -1.32
C GLN A 139 4.04 -16.85 -0.29
N PRO A 140 3.35 -17.92 -0.71
CA PRO A 140 2.62 -18.81 0.17
C PRO A 140 3.52 -19.36 1.27
N GLY A 141 2.98 -19.40 2.49
CA GLY A 141 3.72 -19.90 3.64
C GLY A 141 4.74 -18.94 4.24
N LEU A 142 4.93 -17.74 3.67
CA LEU A 142 5.88 -16.76 4.22
C LEU A 142 5.55 -16.39 5.67
N PHE A 143 4.28 -16.37 6.05
CA PHE A 143 3.86 -16.20 7.45
C PHE A 143 3.08 -17.42 7.98
N ALA A 144 3.41 -18.63 7.52
CA ALA A 144 2.87 -19.86 8.07
C ALA A 144 3.35 -20.10 9.52
N PRO A 145 2.61 -20.93 10.30
CA PRO A 145 1.33 -21.58 9.96
C PRO A 145 0.10 -20.68 10.18
N PHE A 146 0.17 -19.68 11.06
CA PHE A 146 -1.01 -18.94 11.55
C PHE A 146 -1.13 -17.52 10.97
N GLN A 147 -0.69 -17.32 9.73
CA GLN A 147 -0.73 -16.02 9.05
C GLN A 147 -0.06 -14.92 9.87
N GLY A 148 1.09 -15.21 10.45
CA GLY A 148 1.91 -14.28 11.24
C GLY A 148 1.48 -14.16 12.70
N ARG A 149 0.47 -14.92 13.15
CA ARG A 149 0.11 -15.00 14.56
C ARG A 149 1.06 -15.96 15.29
N LEU A 150 1.28 -15.68 16.57
CA LEU A 150 2.09 -16.53 17.44
C LEU A 150 1.45 -17.91 17.71
N LEU A 151 0.12 -17.98 17.71
CA LEU A 151 -0.66 -19.20 17.95
C LEU A 151 -1.87 -19.27 17.01
N ASN A 152 -2.42 -20.47 16.84
CA ASN A 152 -3.69 -20.68 16.15
C ASN A 152 -4.82 -19.92 16.88
N PRO A 153 -5.66 -19.12 16.20
CA PRO A 153 -6.75 -18.38 16.83
C PRO A 153 -7.95 -19.25 17.21
N THR A 154 -7.73 -20.26 18.05
CA THR A 154 -8.79 -21.04 18.69
C THR A 154 -9.45 -20.23 19.82
N PRO A 155 -10.72 -20.47 20.16
CA PRO A 155 -11.40 -19.80 21.28
C PRO A 155 -10.60 -19.84 22.60
N GLU A 156 -9.94 -20.97 22.88
CA GLU A 156 -9.11 -21.16 24.07
C GLU A 156 -7.89 -20.24 24.08
N ASN A 157 -7.08 -20.26 23.01
CA ASN A 157 -5.92 -19.35 22.87
C ASN A 157 -6.32 -17.87 22.92
N ILE A 158 -7.47 -17.51 22.34
CA ILE A 158 -7.99 -16.13 22.40
C ILE A 158 -8.34 -15.76 23.85
N LYS A 159 -9.01 -16.66 24.57
CA LYS A 159 -9.34 -16.47 25.99
C LYS A 159 -8.06 -16.32 26.84
N GLN A 160 -7.10 -17.23 26.69
CA GLN A 160 -5.82 -17.14 27.39
C GLN A 160 -5.08 -15.84 27.07
N ALA A 161 -5.14 -15.36 25.82
CA ALA A 161 -4.53 -14.10 25.42
C ALA A 161 -5.19 -12.91 26.13
N SER A 162 -6.52 -12.92 26.21
CA SER A 162 -7.28 -11.89 26.93
C SER A 162 -7.01 -11.88 28.44
N GLU A 163 -6.65 -13.03 29.01
CA GLU A 163 -6.30 -13.18 30.43
C GLU A 163 -4.80 -12.96 30.71
N GLY A 164 -3.97 -12.70 29.68
CA GLY A 164 -2.52 -12.54 29.84
C GLY A 164 -1.76 -13.82 30.18
N LYS A 165 -2.37 -15.00 29.98
CA LYS A 165 -1.82 -16.31 30.35
C LYS A 165 -1.20 -17.08 29.18
N VAL A 166 -1.05 -16.42 28.02
CA VAL A 166 -0.48 -17.06 26.83
C VAL A 166 1.01 -17.26 27.02
N HIS A 167 1.42 -18.52 26.94
CA HIS A 167 2.81 -18.93 26.83
C HIS A 167 3.09 -19.48 25.44
N VAL A 168 4.09 -18.91 24.76
CA VAL A 168 4.49 -19.32 23.41
C VAL A 168 5.96 -19.72 23.44
N SER A 169 6.26 -20.93 23.01
CA SER A 169 7.62 -21.31 22.68
C SER A 169 8.01 -20.67 21.35
N MET A 170 9.10 -19.89 21.33
CA MET A 170 9.59 -19.20 20.13
C MET A 170 10.92 -19.81 19.63
N PRO A 171 10.94 -21.07 19.14
CA PRO A 171 12.18 -21.71 18.68
C PRO A 171 12.84 -20.97 17.50
N TRP A 172 12.05 -20.26 16.69
CA TRP A 172 12.52 -19.40 15.60
C TRP A 172 13.28 -18.15 16.07
N LEU A 173 13.42 -17.89 17.37
CA LEU A 173 14.38 -16.88 17.84
C LEU A 173 15.83 -17.38 17.78
N LYS A 174 16.02 -18.70 17.86
CA LYS A 174 17.36 -19.33 17.94
C LYS A 174 17.85 -19.82 16.58
N ASN A 175 16.94 -20.22 15.70
CA ASN A 175 17.26 -20.78 14.40
C ASN A 175 16.84 -19.83 13.29
N CYS A 176 17.74 -19.50 12.37
CA CYS A 176 17.42 -18.69 11.18
C CYS A 176 16.28 -19.32 10.38
N LYS A 177 15.39 -18.48 9.85
CA LYS A 177 14.40 -18.90 8.87
C LYS A 177 15.10 -19.06 7.52
N VAL A 178 15.74 -20.21 7.33
CA VAL A 178 16.41 -20.53 6.06
C VAL A 178 15.32 -20.80 5.02
N PRO A 179 15.32 -20.12 3.86
CA PRO A 179 14.53 -20.57 2.73
C PRO A 179 15.17 -21.85 2.18
N ASP A 180 14.38 -22.91 2.01
CA ASP A 180 14.76 -24.09 1.23
C ASP A 180 15.10 -23.71 -0.22
#